data_AF-A0A6L3XUC8-F1
#
_entry.id   AF-A0A6L3XUC8-F1
#
_cell.length_a   1.000
_cell.length_b   1.000
_cell.length_c   1.000
_cell.angle_alpha   90.00
_cell.angle_beta   90.00
_cell.angle_gamma   90.00
#
_symmetry.space_group_name_H-M   'P 1'
#
loop_
_entity.id
_entity.type
_entity.pdbx_description
1 polymer ?
#
loop_
_entity_poly.entity_id
_entity_poly.type
_entity_poly.pdbx_seq_one_letter_code
_entity_poly.pdbx_strand_id
1 'polypeptide(L)'
;GPQWQLRLVWSCLGLYIVFLIALELNQALAGALLVACGFLFLARRVLVSVDWTLLLVFMAMFIDVHLLIQLPVLQNVLHSVSGLSQPGLWLTAIGLSQVISNVPSTILLLNYVPPTVLLAWAVNVGGFGLLPGSLANLIALRMANDRRIWWRFHLWSIPMLLWSAAVGFGLFLLI
;
A
#
# COMPACT_ATOMS: atom_id res chain seq x y z
N GLY A 1 -18.06 14.94 22.02
CA GLY A 1 -16.75 14.63 21.42
C GLY A 1 -16.44 13.15 21.59
N PRO A 2 -15.59 12.54 20.76
CA PRO A 2 -15.20 11.14 20.95
C PRO A 2 -14.52 10.99 22.32
N GLN A 3 -15.10 10.20 23.21
CA GLN A 3 -14.53 9.89 24.52
C GLN A 3 -13.42 8.86 24.34
N TRP A 4 -12.18 9.24 24.63
CA TRP A 4 -11.03 8.34 24.62
C TRP A 4 -11.23 7.22 25.65
N GLN A 5 -11.32 5.97 25.17
CA GLN A 5 -11.46 4.80 26.04
C GLN A 5 -10.07 4.23 26.37
N LEU A 6 -9.44 4.77 27.41
CA LEU A 6 -8.07 4.43 27.80
C LEU A 6 -7.83 2.92 27.95
N ARG A 7 -8.82 2.19 28.50
CA ARG A 7 -8.77 0.73 28.64
C ARG A 7 -8.59 0.02 27.31
N LEU A 8 -9.33 0.42 26.29
CA LEU A 8 -9.24 -0.15 24.95
C LEU A 8 -7.88 0.10 24.31
N VAL A 9 -7.32 1.29 24.47
CA VAL A 9 -5.98 1.61 23.94
C VAL A 9 -4.93 0.67 24.53
N TRP A 10 -4.92 0.50 25.85
CA TRP A 10 -3.98 -0.41 26.52
C TRP A 10 -4.24 -1.88 26.16
N SER A 11 -5.49 -2.30 26.03
CA SER A 11 -5.84 -3.64 25.57
C SER A 11 -5.39 -3.90 24.13
N CYS A 12 -5.57 -2.93 23.22
CA CYS A 12 -5.06 -3.00 21.86
C CYS A 12 -3.53 -3.14 21.84
N LEU A 13 -2.83 -2.33 22.65
CA LEU A 13 -1.38 -2.39 22.73
C LEU A 13 -0.90 -3.75 23.26
N GLY A 14 -1.51 -4.27 24.32
CA GLY A 14 -1.18 -5.56 24.88
C GLY A 14 -1.42 -6.71 23.90
N LEU A 15 -2.60 -6.76 23.26
CA LEU A 15 -2.93 -7.77 22.25
C LEU A 15 -2.01 -7.66 21.01
N TYR A 16 -1.61 -6.44 20.64
CA TYR A 16 -0.67 -6.22 19.54
C TYR A 16 0.72 -6.79 19.87
N ILE A 17 1.24 -6.57 21.07
CA ILE A 17 2.52 -7.16 21.51
C ILE A 17 2.44 -8.69 21.51
N VAL A 18 1.35 -9.26 22.04
CA VAL A 18 1.12 -10.72 22.02
C VAL A 18 1.11 -11.25 20.58
N PHE A 19 0.46 -10.54 19.66
CA PHE A 19 0.46 -10.91 18.24
C PHE A 19 1.85 -10.85 17.62
N LEU A 20 2.65 -9.82 17.91
CA LEU A 20 4.02 -9.71 17.42
C LEU A 20 4.89 -10.88 17.88
N ILE A 21 4.80 -11.27 19.16
CA ILE A 21 5.51 -12.43 19.70
C ILE A 21 5.05 -13.71 18.99
N ALA A 22 3.74 -13.91 18.81
CA ALA A 22 3.22 -15.06 18.07
C ALA A 22 3.71 -15.09 16.61
N LEU A 23 3.84 -13.92 15.98
CA LEU A 23 4.35 -13.78 14.62
C LEU A 23 5.84 -14.15 14.54
N GLU A 24 6.67 -13.68 15.47
CA GLU A 24 8.09 -14.06 15.57
C GLU A 24 8.29 -15.57 15.80
N LEU A 25 7.36 -16.21 16.51
CA LEU A 25 7.33 -17.65 16.73
C LEU A 25 6.74 -18.46 15.56
N ASN A 26 6.48 -17.83 14.40
CA ASN A 26 5.85 -18.46 13.23
C ASN A 26 4.43 -19.00 13.49
N GLN A 27 3.74 -18.48 14.51
CA GLN A 27 2.37 -18.85 14.91
C GLN A 27 1.36 -17.74 14.58
N ALA A 28 1.51 -17.10 13.42
CA ALA A 28 0.71 -15.94 13.04
C ALA A 28 -0.81 -16.18 13.05
N LEU A 29 -1.26 -17.35 12.56
CA LEU A 29 -2.69 -17.73 12.60
C LEU A 29 -3.23 -17.86 14.02
N ALA A 30 -2.48 -18.53 14.91
CA ALA A 30 -2.86 -18.67 16.31
C ALA A 30 -2.87 -17.32 17.03
N GLY A 31 -1.88 -16.46 16.75
CA GLY A 31 -1.84 -15.09 17.25
C GLY A 31 -3.05 -14.26 16.80
N ALA A 32 -3.42 -14.33 15.51
CA ALA A 32 -4.58 -13.62 14.99
C ALA A 32 -5.89 -14.09 15.63
N LEU A 33 -6.05 -15.41 15.81
CA LEU A 33 -7.20 -15.98 16.53
C LEU A 33 -7.25 -15.53 17.99
N LEU A 34 -6.10 -15.48 18.67
CA LEU A 34 -6.02 -14.99 20.05
C LEU A 34 -6.45 -13.53 20.14
N VAL A 35 -5.97 -12.67 19.24
CA VAL A 35 -6.40 -11.26 19.17
C VAL A 35 -7.89 -11.14 18.90
N ALA A 36 -8.42 -11.91 17.94
CA ALA A 36 -9.84 -11.91 17.61
C ALA A 36 -10.69 -12.35 18.80
N CYS A 37 -10.32 -13.43 19.48
CA CYS A 37 -10.96 -13.89 20.71
C CYS A 37 -10.86 -12.83 21.83
N GLY A 38 -9.68 -12.22 22.01
CA GLY A 38 -9.48 -11.15 22.98
C GLY A 38 -10.45 -9.99 22.77
N PHE A 39 -10.57 -9.49 21.54
CA PHE A 39 -11.53 -8.44 21.23
C PHE A 39 -12.98 -8.90 21.26
N LEU A 40 -13.27 -10.18 20.97
CA LEU A 40 -14.61 -10.73 21.08
C LEU A 40 -15.13 -10.62 22.53
N PHE A 41 -14.26 -10.90 23.52
CA PHE A 41 -14.59 -10.81 24.93
C PHE A 41 -14.48 -9.38 25.50
N LEU A 42 -13.46 -8.61 25.13
CA LEU A 42 -13.26 -7.25 25.66
C LEU A 42 -14.17 -6.21 25.02
N ALA A 43 -14.33 -6.25 23.70
CA ALA A 43 -15.02 -5.20 22.95
C ALA A 43 -15.47 -5.66 21.55
N ARG A 44 -16.50 -6.52 21.49
CA ARG A 44 -17.08 -7.03 20.22
C ARG A 44 -17.39 -5.93 19.19
N ARG A 45 -17.75 -4.72 19.65
CA ARG A 45 -18.02 -3.56 18.78
C ARG A 45 -16.80 -3.21 17.90
N VAL A 46 -15.57 -3.39 18.41
CA VAL A 46 -14.34 -3.15 17.64
C VAL A 46 -14.30 -4.05 16.41
N LEU A 47 -14.52 -5.36 16.58
CA LEU A 47 -14.53 -6.32 15.47
C LEU A 47 -15.61 -6.00 14.42
N VAL A 48 -16.78 -5.53 14.84
CA VAL A 48 -17.85 -5.16 13.90
C VAL A 48 -17.55 -3.85 13.17
N SER A 49 -16.82 -2.93 13.80
CA SER A 49 -16.44 -1.64 13.20
C SER A 49 -15.25 -1.70 12.23
N VAL A 50 -14.57 -2.85 12.16
CA VAL A 50 -13.50 -3.05 11.17
C VAL A 50 -14.09 -2.99 9.77
N ASP A 51 -13.42 -2.27 8.86
CA ASP A 51 -13.73 -2.30 7.43
C ASP A 51 -13.23 -3.63 6.83
N TRP A 52 -14.02 -4.69 6.99
CA TRP A 52 -13.72 -6.01 6.44
C TRP A 52 -13.65 -6.00 4.90
N THR A 53 -14.33 -5.06 4.25
CA THR A 53 -14.24 -4.91 2.80
C THR A 53 -12.86 -4.43 2.41
N LEU A 54 -12.32 -3.43 3.12
CA LEU A 54 -10.95 -2.95 2.90
C LEU A 54 -9.90 -4.04 3.14
N LEU A 55 -10.04 -4.82 4.23
CA LEU A 55 -9.15 -5.96 4.49
C LEU A 55 -9.21 -6.99 3.35
N LEU A 56 -10.40 -7.31 2.84
CA LEU A 56 -10.57 -8.23 1.71
C LEU A 56 -9.92 -7.67 0.44
N VAL A 57 -10.08 -6.38 0.15
CA VAL A 57 -9.41 -5.71 -0.98
C VAL A 57 -7.89 -5.83 -0.87
N PHE A 58 -7.31 -5.64 0.32
CA PHE A 58 -5.89 -5.86 0.54
C PHE A 58 -5.49 -7.32 0.28
N MET A 59 -6.23 -8.31 0.79
CA MET A 59 -5.95 -9.72 0.54
C MET A 59 -6.00 -10.07 -0.95
N ALA A 60 -7.04 -9.63 -1.66
CA ALA A 60 -7.17 -9.83 -3.11
C ALA A 60 -6.00 -9.22 -3.86
N MET A 61 -5.61 -8.00 -3.49
CA MET A 61 -4.47 -7.30 -4.07
C MET A 61 -3.14 -8.07 -3.89
N PHE A 62 -2.90 -8.68 -2.71
CA PHE A 62 -1.71 -9.54 -2.51
C PHE A 62 -1.77 -10.82 -3.37
N ILE A 63 -2.94 -11.43 -3.52
CA ILE A 63 -3.15 -12.59 -4.39
C ILE A 63 -2.87 -12.22 -5.85
N ASP A 64 -3.40 -11.08 -6.31
CA ASP A 64 -3.21 -10.59 -7.67
C ASP A 64 -1.73 -10.34 -7.95
N VAL A 65 -1.00 -9.71 -7.01
CA VAL A 65 0.46 -9.52 -7.13
C VAL A 65 1.19 -10.85 -7.21
N HIS A 66 0.83 -11.81 -6.37
CA HIS A 66 1.45 -13.14 -6.40
C HIS A 66 1.22 -13.84 -7.73
N LEU A 67 0.00 -13.74 -8.29
CA LEU A 67 -0.32 -14.29 -9.61
C LEU A 67 0.44 -13.55 -10.73
N LEU A 68 0.54 -12.23 -10.67
CA LEU A 68 1.29 -11.41 -11.63
C LEU A 68 2.78 -11.79 -11.67
N ILE A 69 3.40 -12.05 -10.51
CA ILE A 69 4.80 -12.50 -10.42
C ILE A 69 5.00 -13.86 -11.12
N GLN A 70 3.99 -14.72 -11.17
CA GLN A 70 4.08 -16.02 -11.84
C GLN A 70 3.93 -15.93 -13.37
N LEU A 71 3.50 -14.78 -13.92
CA LEU A 71 3.33 -14.64 -15.36
C LEU A 71 4.70 -14.55 -16.06
N PRO A 72 5.01 -15.45 -17.01
CA PRO A 72 6.31 -15.50 -17.68
C PRO A 72 6.68 -14.19 -18.40
N VAL A 73 5.68 -13.53 -18.98
CA VAL A 73 5.85 -12.24 -19.65
C VAL A 73 6.34 -11.18 -18.66
N LEU A 74 5.78 -11.15 -17.45
CA LEU A 74 6.14 -10.16 -16.45
C LEU A 74 7.51 -10.48 -15.85
N GLN A 75 7.84 -11.75 -15.63
CA GLN A 75 9.17 -12.16 -15.19
C GLN A 75 10.25 -11.74 -16.18
N ASN A 76 10.03 -11.96 -17.48
CA ASN A 76 11.00 -11.58 -18.51
C ASN A 76 11.26 -10.07 -18.56
N VAL A 77 10.20 -9.26 -18.40
CA VAL A 77 10.31 -7.78 -18.39
C VAL A 77 10.92 -7.27 -17.09
N LEU A 78 10.53 -7.83 -15.95
CA LEU A 78 10.98 -7.38 -14.62
C LEU A 78 12.36 -7.89 -14.23
N HIS A 79 12.84 -9.01 -14.79
CA HIS A 79 14.22 -9.44 -14.60
C HIS A 79 15.22 -8.38 -15.07
N SER A 80 14.90 -7.67 -16.16
CA SER A 80 15.73 -6.57 -16.66
C SER A 80 15.70 -5.33 -15.77
N VAL A 81 14.74 -5.20 -14.85
CA VAL A 81 14.61 -4.05 -13.93
C VAL A 81 15.76 -4.01 -12.92
N SER A 82 16.29 -5.17 -12.52
CA SER A 82 17.42 -5.27 -11.59
C SER A 82 18.71 -4.61 -12.11
N GLY A 83 18.86 -4.51 -13.44
CA GLY A 83 19.99 -3.86 -14.10
C GLY A 83 19.75 -2.41 -14.53
N LEU A 84 18.58 -1.83 -14.21
CA LEU A 84 18.29 -0.45 -14.60
C LEU A 84 19.14 0.56 -13.82
N SER A 85 19.50 1.64 -14.51
CA SER A 85 20.06 2.83 -13.86
C SER A 85 19.04 3.44 -12.90
N GLN A 86 19.51 4.27 -11.96
CA GLN A 86 18.63 4.97 -11.00
C GLN A 86 17.46 5.72 -11.67
N PRO A 87 17.64 6.50 -12.77
CA PRO A 87 16.52 7.10 -13.49
C PRO A 87 15.57 6.08 -14.12
N GLY A 88 16.11 4.97 -14.65
CA GLY A 88 15.32 3.90 -15.24
C GLY A 88 14.42 3.23 -14.21
N LEU A 89 14.97 2.91 -13.04
CA LEU A 89 14.22 2.36 -11.91
C LEU A 89 13.17 3.36 -11.40
N TRP A 90 13.53 4.65 -11.29
CA TRP A 90 12.62 5.73 -10.89
C TRP A 90 11.37 5.80 -11.78
N LEU A 91 11.57 5.90 -13.10
CA LEU A 91 10.46 5.99 -14.06
C LEU A 91 9.65 4.70 -14.14
N THR A 92 10.31 3.54 -14.07
CA THR A 92 9.64 2.23 -14.12
C THR A 92 8.77 2.02 -12.88
N ALA A 93 9.27 2.35 -11.69
CA ALA A 93 8.53 2.22 -10.44
C ALA A 93 7.34 3.20 -10.37
N ILE A 94 7.51 4.43 -10.86
CA ILE A 94 6.40 5.38 -11.04
C ILE A 94 5.36 4.79 -11.99
N GLY A 95 5.76 4.32 -13.17
CA GLY A 95 4.85 3.78 -14.19
C GLY A 95 4.08 2.57 -13.72
N LEU A 96 4.74 1.62 -13.04
CA LEU A 96 4.08 0.46 -12.45
C LEU A 96 3.07 0.87 -11.38
N SER A 97 3.47 1.80 -10.49
CA SER A 97 2.59 2.31 -9.43
C SER A 97 1.33 2.96 -10.00
N GLN A 98 1.42 3.67 -11.13
CA GLN A 98 0.24 4.25 -11.80
C GLN A 98 -0.79 3.21 -12.27
N VAL A 99 -0.33 2.03 -12.68
CA VAL A 99 -1.17 1.00 -13.32
C VAL A 99 -1.69 -0.01 -12.29
N ILE A 100 -0.83 -0.46 -11.37
CA ILE A 100 -1.14 -1.54 -10.42
C ILE A 100 -1.52 -0.98 -9.04
N SER A 101 -1.15 0.27 -8.74
CA SER A 101 -1.15 0.95 -7.42
C SER A 101 0.16 0.85 -6.65
N ASN A 102 0.42 1.86 -5.83
CA ASN A 102 1.64 2.03 -5.05
C ASN A 102 2.03 0.82 -4.18
N VAL A 103 1.10 0.24 -3.42
CA VAL A 103 1.41 -0.88 -2.51
C VAL A 103 1.76 -2.18 -3.28
N PRO A 104 0.94 -2.67 -4.23
CA PRO A 104 1.26 -3.79 -5.13
C PRO A 104 2.57 -3.65 -5.87
N SER A 105 2.81 -2.48 -6.47
CA SER A 105 4.04 -2.25 -7.24
C SER A 105 5.27 -2.31 -6.36
N THR A 106 5.17 -1.86 -5.10
CA THR A 106 6.25 -2.00 -4.12
C THR A 106 6.56 -3.47 -3.86
N ILE A 107 5.53 -4.26 -3.52
CA ILE A 107 5.69 -5.69 -3.22
C ILE A 107 6.27 -6.43 -4.44
N LEU A 108 5.73 -6.15 -5.63
CA LEU A 108 6.18 -6.72 -6.89
C LEU A 108 7.66 -6.42 -7.15
N LEU A 109 8.07 -5.15 -7.08
CA LEU A 109 9.44 -4.72 -7.38
C LEU A 109 10.46 -5.20 -6.34
N LEU A 110 10.06 -5.34 -5.08
CA LEU A 110 10.92 -5.88 -4.02
C LEU A 110 11.33 -7.35 -4.23
N ASN A 111 10.65 -8.09 -5.12
CA ASN A 111 11.09 -9.42 -5.52
C ASN A 111 12.28 -9.40 -6.50
N TYR A 112 12.57 -8.25 -7.13
CA TYR A 112 13.58 -8.11 -8.18
C TYR A 112 14.68 -7.08 -7.83
N VAL A 113 14.38 -6.10 -6.99
CA VAL A 113 15.25 -4.97 -6.66
C VAL A 113 15.32 -4.79 -5.14
N PRO A 114 16.49 -4.44 -4.56
CA PRO A 114 16.60 -4.20 -3.12
C PRO A 114 15.68 -3.07 -2.61
N PRO A 115 15.26 -3.12 -1.34
CA PRO A 115 14.45 -2.08 -0.69
C PRO A 115 15.26 -0.80 -0.49
N THR A 116 15.29 0.05 -1.50
CA THR A 116 16.03 1.33 -1.49
C THR A 116 15.10 2.52 -1.27
N VAL A 117 15.67 3.64 -0.78
CA VAL A 117 14.95 4.92 -0.65
C VAL A 117 14.38 5.38 -2.00
N LEU A 118 15.15 5.19 -3.08
CA LEU A 118 14.71 5.50 -4.44
C LEU A 118 13.42 4.77 -4.79
N LEU A 119 13.38 3.45 -4.57
CA LEU A 119 12.19 2.65 -4.85
C LEU A 119 10.99 3.14 -4.03
N ALA A 120 11.18 3.38 -2.73
CA ALA A 120 10.13 3.87 -1.83
C ALA A 120 9.58 5.24 -2.25
N TRP A 121 10.44 6.14 -2.73
CA TRP A 121 10.02 7.44 -3.24
C TRP A 121 9.28 7.31 -4.58
N ALA A 122 9.83 6.53 -5.51
CA ALA A 122 9.28 6.38 -6.86
C ALA A 122 7.86 5.79 -6.85
N VAL A 123 7.64 4.70 -6.11
CA VAL A 123 6.31 4.07 -6.01
C VAL A 123 5.28 4.98 -5.35
N ASN A 124 5.69 5.81 -4.38
CA ASN A 124 4.78 6.78 -3.75
C ASN A 124 4.46 7.96 -4.67
N VAL A 125 5.45 8.48 -5.40
CA VAL A 125 5.24 9.50 -6.44
C VAL A 125 4.27 8.98 -7.51
N GLY A 126 4.42 7.73 -7.94
CA GLY A 126 3.48 7.07 -8.84
C GLY A 126 2.05 6.94 -8.31
N GLY A 127 1.85 7.11 -7.00
CA GLY A 127 0.52 7.15 -6.40
C GLY A 127 -0.31 8.38 -6.75
N PHE A 128 0.31 9.48 -7.23
CA PHE A 128 -0.40 10.75 -7.44
C PHE A 128 -1.16 10.87 -8.76
N GLY A 129 -0.90 10.02 -9.76
CA GLY A 129 -1.39 10.28 -11.12
C GLY A 129 -2.81 9.78 -11.37
N LEU A 130 -2.94 8.52 -11.74
CA LEU A 130 -4.18 7.88 -12.13
C LEU A 130 -4.95 7.39 -10.91
N LEU A 131 -6.25 7.17 -11.09
CA LEU A 131 -7.12 6.63 -10.06
C LEU A 131 -6.69 5.26 -9.54
N PRO A 132 -6.30 4.28 -10.39
CA PRO A 132 -5.69 3.06 -9.91
C PRO A 132 -4.32 3.27 -9.25
N GLY A 133 -3.69 4.44 -9.37
CA GLY A 133 -2.34 4.68 -8.84
C GLY A 133 -2.23 4.54 -7.32
N SER A 134 -3.31 4.77 -6.58
CA SER A 134 -3.32 4.63 -5.12
C SER A 134 -4.72 4.39 -4.58
N LEU A 135 -4.82 3.61 -3.50
CA LEU A 135 -6.07 3.46 -2.73
C LEU A 135 -6.59 4.81 -2.22
N ALA A 136 -5.70 5.77 -1.92
CA ALA A 136 -6.09 7.11 -1.49
C ALA A 136 -6.90 7.84 -2.58
N ASN A 137 -6.57 7.65 -3.86
CA ASN A 137 -7.28 8.26 -4.99
C ASN A 137 -8.70 7.69 -5.11
N LEU A 138 -8.85 6.38 -4.89
CA LEU A 138 -10.15 5.71 -4.88
C LEU A 138 -11.02 6.15 -3.70
N ILE A 139 -10.42 6.35 -2.53
CA ILE A 139 -11.13 6.88 -1.35
C ILE A 139 -11.60 8.32 -1.61
N ALA A 140 -10.73 9.18 -2.16
CA ALA A 140 -11.08 10.56 -2.48
C ALA A 140 -12.28 10.65 -3.44
N LEU A 141 -12.34 9.79 -4.47
CA LEU A 141 -13.51 9.72 -5.35
C LEU A 141 -14.78 9.27 -4.63
N ARG A 142 -14.69 8.25 -3.78
CA ARG A 142 -15.84 7.75 -3.02
C ARG A 142 -16.41 8.83 -2.10
N MET A 143 -15.56 9.64 -1.48
CA MET A 143 -15.99 10.74 -0.61
C MET A 143 -16.67 11.87 -1.37
N ALA A 144 -16.24 12.12 -2.61
CA ALA A 144 -16.65 13.31 -3.33
C ALA A 144 -17.99 13.17 -4.08
N ASN A 145 -18.54 11.95 -4.18
CA ASN A 145 -19.92 11.60 -4.59
C ASN A 145 -20.47 12.32 -5.85
N ASP A 146 -19.59 12.71 -6.79
CA ASP A 146 -19.95 13.36 -8.06
C ASP A 146 -19.15 12.74 -9.22
N ARG A 147 -19.87 12.33 -10.28
CA ARG A 147 -19.31 11.69 -11.47
C ARG A 147 -18.41 12.63 -12.30
N ARG A 148 -18.56 13.95 -12.18
CA ARG A 148 -17.69 14.95 -12.85
C ARG A 148 -16.30 15.07 -12.23
N ILE A 149 -16.08 14.49 -11.05
CA ILE A 149 -14.81 14.58 -10.34
C ILE A 149 -13.72 13.75 -11.02
N TRP A 150 -14.07 12.71 -11.78
CA TRP A 150 -13.10 11.92 -12.56
C TRP A 150 -12.16 12.80 -13.40
N TRP A 151 -12.73 13.74 -14.17
CA TRP A 151 -11.94 14.64 -15.01
C TRP A 151 -11.17 15.68 -14.21
N ARG A 152 -11.80 16.27 -13.19
CA ARG A 152 -11.15 17.28 -12.34
C ARG A 152 -9.98 16.68 -11.56
N PHE A 153 -10.12 15.44 -11.11
CA PHE A 153 -9.06 14.71 -10.43
C PHE A 153 -7.84 14.61 -11.34
N HIS A 154 -8.01 14.06 -12.54
CA HIS A 154 -6.89 13.89 -13.49
C HIS A 154 -6.25 15.21 -13.93
N LEU A 155 -7.03 16.28 -14.02
CA LEU A 155 -6.53 17.61 -14.34
C LEU A 155 -5.53 18.13 -13.30
N TRP A 156 -5.71 17.81 -12.03
CA TRP A 156 -4.79 18.22 -10.95
C TRP A 156 -3.72 17.17 -10.65
N SER A 157 -4.07 15.90 -10.77
CA SER A 157 -3.26 14.77 -10.37
C SER A 157 -2.09 14.50 -11.34
N ILE A 158 -2.30 14.70 -12.65
CA ILE A 158 -1.25 14.54 -13.66
C ILE A 158 -0.16 15.63 -13.54
N PRO A 159 -0.49 16.94 -13.44
CA PRO A 159 0.51 17.96 -13.16
C PRO A 159 1.26 17.71 -11.84
N MET A 160 0.55 17.27 -10.79
CA MET A 160 1.17 16.92 -9.52
C MET A 160 2.14 15.74 -9.64
N LEU A 161 1.78 14.71 -10.42
CA LEU A 161 2.67 13.59 -10.75
C LEU A 161 3.93 14.07 -11.44
N LEU A 162 3.81 14.88 -12.50
CA LEU A 162 4.97 15.37 -13.25
C LEU A 162 5.88 16.23 -12.37
N TRP A 163 5.28 17.13 -11.58
CA TRP A 163 6.00 17.98 -10.64
C TRP A 163 6.73 17.15 -9.57
N SER A 164 6.04 16.21 -8.93
CA SER A 164 6.63 15.33 -7.90
C SER A 164 7.65 14.35 -8.47
N ALA A 165 7.49 13.87 -9.71
CA ALA A 165 8.47 13.04 -10.39
C ALA A 165 9.77 13.80 -10.66
N ALA A 166 9.67 15.06 -11.11
CA ALA A 166 10.84 15.91 -11.37
C ALA A 166 11.52 16.36 -10.07
N VAL A 167 10.75 16.94 -9.15
CA VAL A 167 11.27 17.46 -7.87
C VAL A 167 11.74 16.34 -6.97
N GLY A 168 11.00 15.23 -6.88
CA GLY A 168 11.38 14.07 -6.07
C GLY A 168 12.68 13.45 -6.53
N PHE A 169 12.88 13.28 -7.84
CA PHE A 169 14.15 12.79 -8.37
C PHE A 169 15.28 13.81 -8.17
N GLY A 170 15.02 15.09 -8.41
CA GLY A 170 16.00 16.16 -8.17
C GLY A 170 16.46 16.21 -6.72
N LEU A 171 15.54 16.10 -5.76
CA LEU A 171 15.87 16.03 -4.33
C LEU A 171 16.62 14.76 -3.98
N PHE A 172 16.25 13.61 -4.56
CA PHE A 172 16.95 12.35 -4.33
C PHE A 172 18.44 12.43 -4.74
N LEU A 173 18.75 13.13 -5.84
CA LEU A 173 20.14 13.33 -6.29
C LEU A 173 20.97 14.23 -5.37
N LEU A 174 20.35 14.96 -4.43
CA LEU A 174 21.03 15.85 -3.49
C LEU A 174 21.37 15.19 -2.14
N ILE A 175 20.86 13.98 -1.90
CA ILE A 175 21.03 13.21 -0.66
C ILE A 175 22.05 12.10 -0.89
#